data_AF-A0A7C5G456-F1
#
_entry.id   AF-A0A7C5G456-F1
#
_cell.length_a   1.000
_cell.length_b   1.000
_cell.length_c   1.000
_cell.angle_alpha   90.00
_cell.angle_beta   90.00
_cell.angle_gamma   90.00
#
_symmetry.space_group_name_H-M   'P 1'
#
loop_
_entity.id
_entity.type
_entity.pdbx_description
1 polymer ?
#
loop_
_entity_poly.entity_id
_entity_poly.type
_entity_poly.pdbx_seq_one_letter_code
_entity_poly.pdbx_strand_id
1 'polypeptide(L)'
;MSRDGSVETWPVPIKQLEGLPSTIAERILASFPVFPSCVRLPPERSSLFKKQAPRYVCWDEDHLLVLDVRGHAYYPVEVLFRNIIAWEYGVNLLVAWIQVFYGTEELLLQMNTVGLDLFDDLLTRLKAVGPARGNAAPSMVDISFLKSDDYKYFTYGSELLKEVGADSFFYHPRALADHSGFIRSHFLSYLFLKNERNIILLSANLTLRNRWSTPDYSIIRHFIPRHQGETMIITVPSEKSGIGFITLSVGNRLVYRCPYHRSYQETVEAFRVSCTGSENMVR
;
A
#
# COMPACT_ATOMS: atom_id res chain seq x y z
N MET A 1 -2.19 -37.99 -19.46
CA MET A 1 -1.03 -37.07 -19.40
C MET A 1 -1.17 -36.09 -20.55
N SER A 2 -1.84 -34.97 -20.34
CA SER A 2 -1.97 -33.91 -21.33
C SER A 2 -0.65 -33.16 -21.43
N ARG A 3 -0.09 -33.14 -22.65
CA ARG A 3 0.99 -32.25 -23.06
C ARG A 3 0.36 -30.89 -23.38
N ASP A 4 0.26 -30.02 -22.38
CA ASP A 4 0.21 -28.58 -22.61
C ASP A 4 1.31 -27.94 -21.79
N GLY A 5 2.44 -27.71 -22.45
CA GLY A 5 3.65 -27.12 -21.88
C GLY A 5 3.63 -25.60 -21.87
N SER A 6 2.46 -24.96 -21.96
CA SER A 6 2.33 -23.53 -21.66
C SER A 6 2.35 -23.37 -20.16
N VAL A 7 3.50 -22.95 -19.63
CA VAL A 7 3.60 -22.56 -18.23
C VAL A 7 2.67 -21.38 -18.03
N GLU A 8 1.61 -21.54 -17.25
CA GLU A 8 0.73 -20.44 -16.85
C GLU A 8 1.59 -19.39 -16.14
N THR A 9 1.75 -18.22 -16.77
CA THR A 9 2.52 -17.09 -16.23
C THR A 9 1.64 -15.98 -15.69
N TRP A 10 0.34 -16.02 -16.00
CA TRP A 10 -0.60 -14.94 -15.72
C TRP A 10 -1.60 -15.32 -14.63
N PRO A 11 -2.06 -14.34 -13.82
CA PRO A 11 -3.22 -14.52 -12.96
C PRO A 11 -4.44 -15.02 -13.76
N VAL A 12 -5.21 -15.95 -13.20
CA VAL A 12 -6.40 -16.51 -13.85
C VAL A 12 -7.60 -16.38 -12.91
N PRO A 13 -8.72 -15.77 -13.36
CA PRO A 13 -9.93 -15.70 -12.55
C PRO A 13 -10.57 -17.08 -12.43
N ILE A 14 -11.05 -17.40 -11.23
CA ILE A 14 -11.82 -18.62 -10.94
C ILE A 14 -13.26 -18.20 -10.74
N LYS A 15 -14.15 -18.68 -11.60
CA LYS A 15 -15.55 -18.26 -11.62
C LYS A 15 -16.47 -19.12 -10.75
N GLN A 16 -16.06 -20.35 -10.50
CA GLN A 16 -16.86 -21.35 -9.78
C GLN A 16 -15.96 -22.46 -9.22
N LEU A 17 -16.51 -23.30 -8.34
CA LEU A 17 -15.80 -24.39 -7.68
C LEU A 17 -15.40 -25.52 -8.64
N GLU A 18 -16.15 -25.70 -9.72
CA GLU A 18 -15.87 -26.77 -10.68
C GLU A 18 -14.49 -26.58 -11.33
N GLY A 19 -13.66 -27.61 -11.27
CA GLY A 19 -12.29 -27.58 -11.80
C GLY A 19 -11.22 -27.24 -10.75
N LEU A 20 -11.61 -26.87 -9.52
CA LEU A 20 -10.67 -26.81 -8.40
C LEU A 20 -10.41 -28.20 -7.81
N PRO A 21 -9.19 -28.48 -7.31
CA PRO A 21 -8.97 -29.63 -6.45
C PRO A 21 -9.94 -29.60 -5.26
N SER A 22 -10.52 -30.75 -4.90
CA SER A 22 -11.55 -30.85 -3.85
C SER A 22 -11.12 -30.22 -2.54
N THR A 23 -9.86 -30.42 -2.15
CA THR A 23 -9.24 -29.83 -0.96
C THR A 23 -9.21 -28.30 -0.98
N ILE A 24 -9.08 -27.67 -2.15
CA ILE A 24 -9.14 -26.21 -2.29
C ILE A 24 -10.59 -25.73 -2.21
N ALA A 25 -11.49 -26.40 -2.92
CA ALA A 25 -12.91 -26.10 -2.90
C ALA A 25 -13.49 -26.16 -1.47
N GLU A 26 -13.14 -27.20 -0.71
CA GLU A 26 -13.52 -27.36 0.70
C GLU A 26 -12.99 -26.24 1.59
N ARG A 27 -11.75 -25.78 1.36
CA ARG A 27 -11.17 -24.67 2.14
C ARG A 27 -11.83 -23.33 1.82
N ILE A 28 -12.15 -23.08 0.56
CA ILE A 28 -12.89 -21.88 0.17
C ILE A 28 -14.28 -21.90 0.82
N LEU A 29 -15.01 -23.01 0.74
CA LEU A 29 -16.34 -23.14 1.34
C LEU A 29 -16.32 -23.09 2.88
N ALA A 30 -15.20 -23.43 3.51
CA ALA A 30 -15.05 -23.33 4.96
C ALA A 30 -14.93 -21.87 5.44
N SER A 31 -14.33 -20.99 4.63
CA SER A 31 -14.21 -19.55 4.96
C SER A 31 -15.38 -18.73 4.40
N PHE A 32 -15.95 -19.11 3.26
CA PHE A 32 -16.98 -18.34 2.57
C PHE A 32 -18.30 -19.12 2.42
N PRO A 33 -19.44 -18.59 2.90
CA PRO A 33 -20.75 -19.24 2.73
C PRO A 33 -21.26 -19.19 1.29
N VAL A 34 -20.78 -18.24 0.49
CA VAL A 34 -21.06 -18.07 -0.94
C VAL A 34 -19.72 -17.99 -1.67
N PHE A 35 -19.66 -18.52 -2.89
CA PHE A 35 -18.40 -18.51 -3.66
C PHE A 35 -17.87 -17.07 -3.83
N PRO A 36 -16.67 -16.76 -3.34
CA PRO A 36 -16.11 -15.40 -3.37
C PRO A 36 -15.52 -15.05 -4.73
N SER A 37 -15.16 -13.78 -4.92
CA SER A 37 -14.21 -13.41 -5.98
C SER A 37 -12.91 -14.17 -5.75
N CYS A 38 -12.39 -14.88 -6.75
CA CYS A 38 -11.16 -15.63 -6.58
C CYS A 38 -10.25 -15.62 -7.82
N VAL A 39 -8.96 -15.48 -7.58
CA VAL A 39 -7.90 -15.45 -8.59
C VAL A 39 -6.82 -16.45 -8.23
N ARG A 40 -6.45 -17.29 -9.20
CA ARG A 40 -5.26 -18.14 -9.11
C ARG A 40 -4.04 -17.34 -9.55
N LEU A 41 -3.08 -17.21 -8.66
CA LEU A 41 -1.74 -16.73 -8.97
C LEU A 41 -0.84 -17.92 -9.31
N PRO A 42 -0.24 -17.95 -10.52
CA PRO A 42 0.69 -19.01 -10.89
C PRO A 42 1.99 -18.92 -10.07
N PRO A 43 2.81 -20.00 -10.05
CA PRO A 43 4.09 -19.96 -9.37
C PRO A 43 5.02 -18.93 -10.01
N GLU A 44 5.54 -18.00 -9.21
CA GLU A 44 6.47 -16.99 -9.69
C GLU A 44 7.85 -17.62 -9.98
N ARG A 45 8.29 -17.55 -11.24
CA ARG A 45 9.61 -18.03 -11.69
C ARG A 45 10.65 -16.91 -11.86
N SER A 46 10.24 -15.63 -11.84
CA SER A 46 11.10 -14.45 -12.05
C SER A 46 12.05 -14.17 -10.89
N SER A 47 11.76 -14.65 -9.69
CA SER A 47 12.65 -14.52 -8.55
C SER A 47 13.77 -15.57 -8.62
N LEU A 48 15.00 -15.12 -8.95
CA LEU A 48 16.22 -15.94 -8.92
C LEU A 48 16.47 -16.63 -7.56
N PHE A 49 15.77 -16.24 -6.50
CA PHE A 49 16.06 -16.68 -5.13
C PHE A 49 14.89 -17.33 -4.39
N LYS A 50 13.63 -17.21 -4.85
CA LYS A 50 12.48 -17.90 -4.24
C LYS A 50 11.40 -18.23 -5.28
N LYS A 51 11.24 -19.51 -5.62
CA LYS A 51 10.04 -19.98 -6.32
C LYS A 51 8.84 -19.80 -5.39
N GLN A 52 7.94 -18.87 -5.69
CA GLN A 52 6.67 -18.82 -4.98
C GLN A 52 5.80 -19.99 -5.45
N ALA A 53 5.15 -20.63 -4.48
CA ALA A 53 4.11 -21.61 -4.74
C ALA A 53 2.93 -20.94 -5.47
N PRO A 54 2.14 -21.69 -6.27
CA PRO A 54 0.87 -21.18 -6.74
C PRO A 54 -0.01 -20.81 -5.54
N ARG A 55 -0.75 -19.71 -5.68
CA ARG A 55 -1.65 -19.19 -4.65
C ARG A 55 -3.06 -19.07 -5.19
N TYR A 56 -4.04 -19.26 -4.32
CA TYR A 56 -5.42 -18.88 -4.59
C TYR A 56 -5.73 -17.71 -3.69
N VAL A 57 -6.09 -16.58 -4.28
CA VAL A 57 -6.44 -15.36 -3.58
C VAL A 57 -7.94 -15.18 -3.75
N CYS A 58 -8.69 -15.35 -2.67
CA CYS A 58 -10.14 -15.17 -2.70
C CYS A 58 -10.56 -14.10 -1.69
N TRP A 59 -11.58 -13.31 -2.00
CA TRP A 59 -12.06 -12.25 -1.11
C TRP A 59 -13.56 -11.99 -1.27
N ASP A 60 -14.18 -11.49 -0.21
CA ASP A 60 -15.55 -11.02 -0.16
C ASP A 60 -15.62 -9.60 0.42
N GLU A 61 -16.76 -9.23 1.02
CA GLU A 61 -16.96 -7.91 1.62
C GLU A 61 -16.12 -7.66 2.88
N ASP A 62 -15.81 -8.70 3.63
CA ASP A 62 -15.28 -8.59 4.99
C ASP A 62 -13.86 -9.12 5.13
N HIS A 63 -13.42 -10.04 4.25
CA HIS A 63 -12.15 -10.71 4.43
C HIS A 63 -11.49 -11.22 3.14
N LEU A 64 -10.20 -11.48 3.28
CA LEU A 64 -9.28 -11.99 2.26
C LEU A 64 -8.71 -13.33 2.72
N LEU A 65 -8.81 -14.34 1.88
CA LEU A 65 -8.21 -15.65 2.05
C LEU A 65 -7.12 -15.88 1.00
N VAL A 66 -5.95 -16.32 1.46
CA VAL A 66 -4.86 -16.75 0.58
C VAL A 66 -4.49 -18.18 0.89
N LEU A 67 -4.55 -19.05 -0.13
CA LEU A 67 -4.17 -20.45 -0.02
C LEU A 67 -2.84 -20.69 -0.75
N ASP A 68 -1.75 -20.84 0.02
CA ASP A 68 -0.43 -21.21 -0.48
C ASP A 68 -0.40 -22.72 -0.79
N VAL A 69 -0.12 -23.13 -2.04
CA VAL A 69 -0.07 -24.55 -2.44
C VAL A 69 1.37 -25.07 -2.48
N ARG A 70 1.77 -25.86 -1.48
CA ARG A 70 3.12 -26.43 -1.40
C ARG A 70 3.05 -27.96 -1.51
N GLY A 71 3.35 -28.48 -2.70
CA GLY A 71 3.20 -29.91 -3.01
C GLY A 71 1.73 -30.33 -2.92
N HIS A 72 1.41 -31.22 -2.00
CA HIS A 72 0.04 -31.69 -1.72
C HIS A 72 -0.61 -31.01 -0.51
N ALA A 73 0.09 -30.06 0.13
CA ALA A 73 -0.40 -29.34 1.30
C ALA A 73 -0.82 -27.90 0.96
N TYR A 74 -1.75 -27.38 1.74
CA TYR A 74 -2.32 -26.04 1.60
C TYR A 74 -2.16 -25.29 2.92
N TYR A 75 -1.73 -24.04 2.83
CA TYR A 75 -1.51 -23.17 3.98
C TYR A 75 -2.41 -21.95 3.85
N PRO A 76 -3.55 -21.91 4.57
CA PRO A 76 -4.45 -20.78 4.54
C PRO A 76 -3.90 -19.61 5.37
N VAL A 77 -4.02 -18.41 4.83
CA VAL A 77 -3.84 -17.15 5.54
C VAL A 77 -5.14 -16.37 5.35
N GLU A 78 -5.83 -16.10 6.46
CA GLU A 78 -7.10 -15.38 6.45
C GLU A 78 -6.93 -14.02 7.13
N VAL A 79 -7.37 -12.97 6.45
CA VAL A 79 -7.25 -11.58 6.89
C VAL A 79 -8.61 -10.93 6.84
N LEU A 80 -9.18 -10.65 8.01
CA LEU A 80 -10.37 -9.82 8.13
C LEU A 80 -10.00 -8.36 7.84
N PHE A 81 -10.72 -7.68 6.95
CA PHE A 81 -10.46 -6.28 6.58
C PHE A 81 -10.52 -5.33 7.76
N ARG A 82 -11.41 -5.59 8.74
CA ARG A 82 -11.47 -4.84 10.00
C ARG A 82 -10.19 -4.90 10.84
N ASN A 83 -9.32 -5.89 10.62
CA ASN A 83 -8.06 -6.06 11.34
C ASN A 83 -6.86 -5.45 10.60
N ILE A 84 -7.06 -4.89 9.41
CA ILE A 84 -6.00 -4.24 8.64
C ILE A 84 -5.64 -2.92 9.31
N ILE A 85 -4.37 -2.80 9.68
CA ILE A 85 -3.80 -1.60 10.29
C ILE A 85 -3.12 -0.69 9.26
N ALA A 86 -2.69 -1.27 8.15
CA ALA A 86 -2.13 -0.56 7.01
C ALA A 86 -2.08 -1.50 5.81
N TRP A 87 -2.03 -0.96 4.61
CA TRP A 87 -1.72 -1.72 3.42
C TRP A 87 -0.95 -0.88 2.42
N GLU A 88 -0.31 -1.54 1.48
CA GLU A 88 0.54 -0.96 0.47
C GLU A 88 0.17 -1.53 -0.88
N TYR A 89 0.21 -0.66 -1.88
CA TYR A 89 0.09 -1.04 -3.27
C TYR A 89 1.18 -0.38 -4.09
N GLY A 90 1.88 -1.20 -4.87
CA GLY A 90 2.93 -0.73 -5.76
C GLY A 90 2.91 -1.46 -7.08
N VAL A 91 3.39 -0.76 -8.11
CA VAL A 91 3.45 -1.26 -9.49
C VAL A 91 4.79 -0.87 -10.08
N ASN A 92 5.44 -1.81 -10.75
CA ASN A 92 6.67 -1.60 -11.50
C ASN A 92 6.67 -2.48 -12.76
N LEU A 93 6.64 -1.87 -13.96
CA LEU A 93 6.67 -2.51 -15.28
C LEU A 93 5.86 -3.82 -15.39
N LEU A 94 6.43 -4.94 -14.96
CA LEU A 94 5.87 -6.30 -15.06
C LEU A 94 5.36 -6.88 -13.74
N VAL A 95 5.55 -6.20 -12.62
CA VAL A 95 5.20 -6.68 -11.28
C VAL A 95 4.35 -5.65 -10.55
N ALA A 96 3.22 -6.11 -10.02
CA ALA A 96 2.43 -5.38 -9.04
C ALA A 96 2.44 -6.15 -7.72
N TRP A 97 2.24 -5.44 -6.62
CA TRP A 97 2.09 -6.07 -5.32
C TRP A 97 1.08 -5.36 -4.45
N ILE A 98 0.45 -6.14 -3.59
CA ILE A 98 -0.40 -5.70 -2.50
C ILE A 98 0.20 -6.28 -1.23
N GLN A 99 0.59 -5.43 -0.28
CA GLN A 99 1.06 -5.86 1.03
C GLN A 99 0.08 -5.39 2.09
N VAL A 100 -0.42 -6.31 2.90
CA VAL A 100 -1.40 -6.02 3.94
C VAL A 100 -0.75 -6.27 5.29
N PHE A 101 -0.85 -5.31 6.18
CA PHE A 101 -0.38 -5.39 7.56
C PHE A 101 -1.60 -5.57 8.47
N TYR A 102 -1.63 -6.67 9.23
CA TYR A 102 -2.71 -7.01 10.15
C TYR A 102 -2.11 -7.56 11.45
N GLY A 103 -2.45 -6.93 12.58
CA GLY A 103 -1.78 -7.20 13.86
C GLY A 103 -0.24 -7.12 13.75
N THR A 104 0.44 -8.19 14.16
CA THR A 104 1.91 -8.32 14.06
C THR A 104 2.38 -9.01 12.78
N GLU A 105 1.46 -9.42 11.92
CA GLU A 105 1.75 -10.20 10.72
C GLU A 105 1.68 -9.35 9.45
N GLU A 106 2.13 -9.91 8.34
CA GLU A 106 2.02 -9.29 7.03
C GLU A 106 1.70 -10.33 5.97
N LEU A 107 0.93 -9.94 4.97
CA LEU A 107 0.59 -10.74 3.80
C LEU A 107 1.05 -9.98 2.57
N LEU A 108 1.94 -10.59 1.78
CA LEU A 108 2.41 -10.04 0.53
C LEU A 108 1.86 -10.85 -0.65
N LEU A 109 1.08 -10.20 -1.48
CA LEU A 109 0.62 -10.69 -2.78
C LEU A 109 1.46 -10.04 -3.87
N GLN A 110 2.19 -10.84 -4.64
CA GLN A 110 2.92 -10.40 -5.82
C GLN A 110 2.29 -11.02 -7.05
N MET A 111 2.13 -10.21 -8.09
CA MET A 111 1.44 -10.61 -9.32
C MET A 111 2.03 -9.89 -10.52
N ASN A 112 1.74 -10.42 -11.71
CA ASN A 112 2.09 -9.73 -12.94
C ASN A 112 1.07 -8.61 -13.24
N THR A 113 1.55 -7.47 -13.75
CA THR A 113 0.72 -6.31 -14.12
C THR A 113 -0.32 -6.59 -15.20
N VAL A 114 -0.13 -7.63 -16.04
CA VAL A 114 -1.07 -7.98 -17.13
C VAL A 114 -2.46 -8.40 -16.64
N GLY A 115 -2.59 -8.88 -15.41
CA GLY A 115 -3.88 -9.29 -14.81
C GLY A 115 -4.27 -8.47 -13.59
N LEU A 116 -3.82 -7.21 -13.53
CA LEU A 116 -4.05 -6.32 -12.40
C LEU A 116 -5.53 -5.94 -12.22
N ASP A 117 -6.26 -5.81 -13.32
CA ASP A 117 -7.69 -5.53 -13.38
C ASP A 117 -8.54 -6.56 -12.62
N LEU A 118 -8.07 -7.81 -12.55
CA LEU A 118 -8.71 -8.87 -11.76
C LEU A 118 -8.76 -8.54 -10.25
N PHE A 119 -7.95 -7.59 -9.78
CA PHE A 119 -7.86 -7.17 -8.39
C PHE A 119 -8.54 -5.82 -8.11
N ASP A 120 -9.20 -5.19 -9.09
CA ASP A 120 -9.84 -3.88 -8.92
C ASP A 120 -10.89 -3.88 -7.79
N ASP A 121 -11.68 -4.96 -7.69
CA ASP A 121 -12.64 -5.14 -6.60
C ASP A 121 -11.93 -5.25 -5.24
N LEU A 122 -10.85 -6.03 -5.14
CA LEU A 122 -10.05 -6.12 -3.91
C LEU A 122 -9.47 -4.76 -3.51
N LEU A 123 -8.86 -4.04 -4.47
CA LEU A 123 -8.28 -2.71 -4.24
C LEU A 123 -9.35 -1.70 -3.79
N THR A 124 -10.56 -1.78 -4.34
CA THR A 124 -11.69 -0.94 -3.95
C THR A 124 -12.09 -1.21 -2.50
N ARG A 125 -12.17 -2.47 -2.10
CA ARG A 125 -12.46 -2.87 -0.71
C ARG A 125 -11.37 -2.45 0.26
N LEU A 126 -10.09 -2.62 -0.11
CA LEU A 126 -8.95 -2.20 0.69
C LEU A 126 -8.93 -0.67 0.91
N LYS A 127 -9.28 0.13 -0.10
CA LYS A 127 -9.43 1.60 0.04
C LYS A 127 -10.56 1.98 0.99
N ALA A 128 -11.58 1.14 1.10
CA ALA A 128 -12.71 1.35 1.98
C ALA A 128 -12.43 0.97 3.45
N VAL A 129 -11.32 0.31 3.75
CA VAL A 129 -10.91 -0.06 5.12
C VAL A 129 -10.75 1.19 5.99
N GLY A 130 -11.29 1.11 7.21
CA GLY A 130 -11.26 2.18 8.20
C GLY A 130 -12.62 2.86 8.37
N PRO A 131 -12.84 3.53 9.52
CA PRO A 131 -14.09 4.25 9.75
C PRO A 131 -14.19 5.46 8.80
N ALA A 132 -15.35 5.64 8.16
CA ALA A 132 -15.67 6.88 7.46
C ALA A 132 -15.90 7.98 8.49
N ARG A 133 -14.93 8.91 8.64
CA ARG A 133 -15.04 10.04 9.55
C ARG A 133 -15.61 11.25 8.83
N GLY A 134 -16.94 11.35 8.76
CA GLY A 134 -17.64 12.53 8.26
C GLY A 134 -18.40 12.29 6.95
N ASN A 135 -19.28 13.24 6.65
CA ASN A 135 -19.97 13.41 5.37
C ASN A 135 -19.53 14.73 4.71
N ALA A 136 -18.34 15.25 5.07
CA ALA A 136 -17.90 16.52 4.53
C ALA A 136 -17.51 16.31 3.08
N ALA A 137 -18.12 17.07 2.17
CA ALA A 137 -17.72 17.03 0.76
C ALA A 137 -16.21 17.23 0.68
N PRO A 138 -15.46 16.34 0.00
CA PRO A 138 -14.01 16.40 0.01
C PRO A 138 -13.56 17.75 -0.55
N SER A 139 -12.95 18.57 0.32
CA SER A 139 -12.19 19.73 -0.14
C SER A 139 -10.97 19.16 -0.86
N MET A 140 -10.93 19.23 -2.20
CA MET A 140 -9.78 18.73 -2.94
C MET A 140 -8.60 19.69 -2.75
N VAL A 141 -7.59 19.22 -2.04
CA VAL A 141 -6.30 19.93 -1.94
C VAL A 141 -5.73 20.22 -3.33
N ASP A 142 -5.16 21.41 -3.51
CA ASP A 142 -4.45 21.77 -4.73
C ASP A 142 -2.96 21.41 -4.61
N ILE A 143 -2.53 20.46 -5.43
CA ILE A 143 -1.13 20.04 -5.56
C ILE A 143 -0.52 20.47 -6.90
N SER A 144 -1.13 21.43 -7.61
CA SER A 144 -0.71 21.89 -8.93
C SER A 144 0.73 22.44 -8.98
N PHE A 145 1.25 22.95 -7.86
CA PHE A 145 2.65 23.36 -7.73
C PHE A 145 3.65 22.21 -8.02
N LEU A 146 3.26 20.96 -7.76
CA LEU A 146 4.10 19.79 -8.08
C LEU A 146 4.28 19.59 -9.59
N LYS A 147 3.45 20.21 -10.42
CA LYS A 147 3.59 20.11 -11.88
C LYS A 147 4.94 20.65 -12.36
N SER A 148 5.46 21.70 -11.71
CA SER A 148 6.81 22.22 -11.96
C SER A 148 7.88 21.52 -11.14
N ASP A 149 7.58 21.19 -9.88
CA ASP A 149 8.61 20.79 -8.92
C ASP A 149 8.91 19.29 -8.94
N ASP A 150 7.87 18.46 -9.04
CA ASP A 150 7.99 17.00 -9.09
C ASP A 150 6.80 16.38 -9.83
N TYR A 151 6.89 16.39 -11.17
CA TYR A 151 5.82 15.97 -12.08
C TYR A 151 5.34 14.53 -11.82
N LYS A 152 6.22 13.67 -11.29
CA LYS A 152 5.88 12.30 -10.89
C LYS A 152 4.84 12.32 -9.78
N TYR A 153 5.11 13.04 -8.69
CA TYR A 153 4.16 13.17 -7.58
C TYR A 153 2.89 13.94 -7.97
N PHE A 154 2.99 14.92 -8.87
CA PHE A 154 1.81 15.56 -9.45
C PHE A 154 0.91 14.55 -10.17
N THR A 155 1.48 13.72 -11.04
CA THR A 155 0.72 12.76 -11.87
C THR A 155 -0.01 11.74 -11.00
N TYR A 156 0.72 11.04 -10.14
CA TYR A 156 0.15 10.00 -9.27
C TYR A 156 -0.74 10.59 -8.16
N GLY A 157 -0.38 11.76 -7.63
CA GLY A 157 -1.19 12.47 -6.64
C GLY A 157 -2.51 12.92 -7.23
N SER A 158 -2.51 13.49 -8.45
CA SER A 158 -3.75 13.98 -9.09
C SER A 158 -4.70 12.84 -9.46
N GLU A 159 -4.17 11.69 -9.88
CA GLU A 159 -4.97 10.48 -10.11
C GLU A 159 -5.63 10.00 -8.81
N LEU A 160 -4.84 9.92 -7.74
CA LEU A 160 -5.34 9.48 -6.44
C LEU A 160 -6.35 10.47 -5.83
N LEU A 161 -6.14 11.78 -5.99
CA LEU A 161 -7.10 12.80 -5.54
C LEU A 161 -8.46 12.64 -6.23
N LYS A 162 -8.49 12.27 -7.52
CA LYS A 162 -9.75 11.95 -8.22
C LYS A 162 -10.41 10.68 -7.69
N GLU A 163 -9.62 9.71 -7.26
CA GLU A 163 -10.08 8.41 -6.83
C GLU A 163 -10.64 8.41 -5.40
N VAL A 164 -9.89 8.98 -4.44
CA VAL A 164 -10.22 8.89 -3.01
C VAL A 164 -10.38 10.24 -2.33
N GLY A 165 -10.05 11.34 -2.99
CA GLY A 165 -10.02 12.68 -2.40
C GLY A 165 -8.96 12.84 -1.29
N ALA A 166 -8.65 14.08 -0.93
CA ALA A 166 -7.86 14.40 0.25
C ALA A 166 -8.15 15.82 0.71
N ASP A 167 -8.30 16.01 2.03
CA ASP A 167 -8.59 17.29 2.71
C ASP A 167 -7.32 18.05 3.14
N SER A 168 -6.18 17.36 3.22
CA SER A 168 -4.91 17.92 3.66
C SER A 168 -3.77 17.17 2.98
N PHE A 169 -2.65 17.86 2.78
CA PHE A 169 -1.44 17.26 2.23
C PHE A 169 -0.18 17.79 2.90
N PHE A 170 0.90 17.04 2.77
CA PHE A 170 2.24 17.49 3.07
C PHE A 170 3.20 16.89 2.05
N TYR A 171 3.97 17.75 1.39
CA TYR A 171 4.99 17.35 0.45
C TYR A 171 6.37 17.67 1.02
N HIS A 172 7.26 16.68 1.03
CA HIS A 172 8.67 16.88 1.26
C HIS A 172 9.41 16.60 -0.04
N PRO A 173 10.03 17.61 -0.67
CA PRO A 173 10.86 17.37 -1.83
C PRO A 173 12.14 16.68 -1.41
N ARG A 174 12.70 15.87 -2.32
CA ARG A 174 14.08 15.41 -2.23
C ARG A 174 15.00 16.61 -1.97
N ALA A 175 15.58 16.66 -0.76
CA ALA A 175 16.57 17.67 -0.43
C ALA A 175 17.84 17.43 -1.28
N LEU A 176 18.01 18.22 -2.34
CA LEU A 176 19.33 18.47 -2.92
C LEU A 176 20.03 19.41 -1.95
N ALA A 177 20.74 18.86 -0.96
CA ALA A 177 21.57 19.68 -0.10
C ALA A 177 22.71 20.29 -0.94
N ASP A 178 22.55 21.56 -1.33
CA ASP A 178 23.66 22.37 -1.78
C ASP A 178 24.67 22.47 -0.62
N HIS A 179 25.90 22.03 -0.89
CA HIS A 179 27.12 22.24 -0.08
C HIS A 179 27.53 21.23 1.01
N SER A 180 27.03 19.99 1.09
CA SER A 180 27.73 18.96 1.89
C SER A 180 27.85 17.60 1.20
N GLY A 181 29.07 17.25 0.79
CA GLY A 181 29.39 16.07 -0.03
C GLY A 181 29.09 14.71 0.62
N PHE A 182 28.69 14.66 1.89
CA PHE A 182 28.44 13.41 2.62
C PHE A 182 26.95 13.07 2.83
N ILE A 183 26.04 14.05 2.73
CA ILE A 183 24.58 13.85 2.92
C ILE A 183 23.83 13.89 1.58
N ARG A 184 24.50 13.50 0.48
CA ARG A 184 23.89 13.49 -0.86
C ARG A 184 22.90 12.35 -1.11
N SER A 185 22.69 11.45 -0.15
CA SER A 185 22.25 10.08 -0.46
C SER A 185 20.91 9.60 0.12
N HIS A 186 20.19 10.34 0.99
CA HIS A 186 19.14 9.69 1.81
C HIS A 186 17.78 10.38 1.99
N PHE A 187 17.51 11.55 1.41
CA PHE A 187 16.15 12.10 1.41
C PHE A 187 15.45 11.73 0.11
N LEU A 188 14.47 10.83 0.19
CA LEU A 188 13.49 10.66 -0.87
C LEU A 188 12.48 11.80 -0.82
N SER A 189 11.93 12.18 -1.98
CA SER A 189 10.68 12.92 -1.99
C SER A 189 9.57 12.03 -1.44
N TYR A 190 8.59 12.59 -0.75
CA TYR A 190 7.36 11.91 -0.37
C TYR A 190 6.18 12.87 -0.30
N LEU A 191 4.99 12.37 -0.63
CA LEU A 191 3.73 13.12 -0.54
C LEU A 191 2.79 12.38 0.40
N PHE A 192 2.47 13.04 1.51
CA PHE A 192 1.39 12.65 2.39
C PHE A 192 0.10 13.32 1.96
N LEU A 193 -0.96 12.55 1.91
CA LEU A 193 -2.34 12.98 1.71
C LEU A 193 -3.16 12.46 2.88
N LYS A 194 -4.16 13.21 3.30
CA LYS A 194 -5.11 12.81 4.34
C LYS A 194 -6.51 12.98 3.79
N ASN A 195 -7.37 11.98 4.02
CA ASN A 195 -8.80 12.11 3.84
C ASN A 195 -9.55 11.65 5.09
N GLU A 196 -10.88 11.54 4.99
CA GLU A 196 -11.73 11.12 6.10
C GLU A 196 -11.41 9.70 6.61
N ARG A 197 -10.89 8.81 5.74
CA ARG A 197 -10.66 7.40 6.05
C ARG A 197 -9.21 7.02 6.25
N ASN A 198 -8.28 7.67 5.58
CA ASN A 198 -6.89 7.23 5.45
C ASN A 198 -5.91 8.40 5.54
N ILE A 199 -4.73 8.12 6.09
CA ILE A 199 -3.49 8.80 5.75
C ILE A 199 -2.85 7.99 4.61
N ILE A 200 -2.60 8.64 3.49
CA ILE A 200 -2.05 8.01 2.29
C ILE A 200 -0.68 8.60 2.02
N LEU A 201 0.31 7.74 1.86
CA LEU A 201 1.67 8.13 1.56
C LEU A 201 2.07 7.63 0.17
N LEU A 202 2.54 8.55 -0.65
CA LEU A 202 3.22 8.24 -1.90
C LEU A 202 4.72 8.29 -1.65
N SER A 203 5.42 7.22 -1.96
CA SER A 203 6.88 7.14 -1.87
C SER A 203 7.50 6.53 -3.12
N ALA A 204 8.74 6.88 -3.43
CA ALA A 204 9.48 6.29 -4.56
C ALA A 204 10.04 4.92 -4.18
N ASN A 205 10.04 3.98 -5.13
CA ASN A 205 10.59 2.64 -4.92
C ASN A 205 12.13 2.64 -4.96
N LEU A 206 12.78 2.54 -3.80
CA LEU A 206 14.24 2.52 -3.68
C LEU A 206 14.92 1.22 -4.15
N THR A 207 14.16 0.17 -4.42
CA THR A 207 14.69 -1.21 -4.56
C THR A 207 15.50 -1.43 -5.84
N LEU A 208 15.45 -0.50 -6.81
CA LEU A 208 16.20 -0.59 -8.08
C LEU A 208 17.40 0.36 -8.17
N ARG A 209 18.14 0.55 -7.06
CA ARG A 209 19.47 1.21 -7.10
C ARG A 209 20.55 0.31 -7.73
N ASN A 210 20.41 0.00 -9.01
CA ASN A 210 21.57 -0.31 -9.84
C ASN A 210 22.02 0.99 -10.52
N ARG A 211 23.34 1.27 -10.45
CA ARG A 211 24.02 2.51 -10.86
C ARG A 211 23.88 2.90 -12.34
N TRP A 212 23.07 2.19 -13.11
CA TRP A 212 22.89 2.39 -14.54
C TRP A 212 21.39 2.34 -14.87
N SER A 213 20.83 3.53 -15.11
CA SER A 213 19.70 3.80 -16.02
C SER A 213 18.46 2.89 -15.93
N THR A 214 17.56 3.19 -15.01
CA THR A 214 16.11 3.25 -15.31
C THR A 214 15.54 4.41 -14.51
N PRO A 215 14.72 5.29 -15.10
CA PRO A 215 14.11 6.34 -14.29
C PRO A 215 13.16 5.69 -13.30
N ASP A 216 13.17 6.27 -12.11
CA ASP A 216 12.46 5.86 -10.91
C ASP A 216 10.94 6.09 -11.13
N TYR A 217 10.30 5.33 -12.03
CA TYR A 217 8.92 5.61 -12.49
C TYR A 217 7.83 5.04 -11.60
N SER A 218 8.15 4.21 -10.60
CA SER A 218 7.15 3.62 -9.71
C SER A 218 6.93 4.49 -8.46
N ILE A 219 5.65 4.69 -8.12
CA ILE A 219 5.23 5.16 -6.80
C ILE A 219 4.60 4.00 -6.05
N ILE A 220 4.97 3.89 -4.79
CA ILE A 220 4.35 3.02 -3.80
C ILE A 220 3.31 3.87 -3.06
N ARG A 221 2.08 3.38 -2.99
CA ARG A 221 0.96 4.00 -2.28
C ARG A 221 0.74 3.21 -1.00
N HIS A 222 1.02 3.81 0.15
CA HIS A 222 0.73 3.23 1.45
C HIS A 222 -0.55 3.86 1.99
N PHE A 223 -1.50 3.04 2.38
CA PHE A 223 -2.76 3.45 2.97
C PHE A 223 -2.77 3.03 4.43
N ILE A 224 -2.93 4.00 5.31
CA ILE A 224 -3.06 3.80 6.74
C ILE A 224 -4.47 4.27 7.07
N PRO A 225 -5.41 3.35 7.36
CA PRO A 225 -6.75 3.70 7.83
C PRO A 225 -6.71 4.68 9.02
N ARG A 226 -7.83 5.32 9.35
CA ARG A 226 -7.97 6.28 10.47
C ARG A 226 -8.82 5.73 11.62
N HIS A 227 -8.39 4.63 12.22
CA HIS A 227 -9.01 4.01 13.41
C HIS A 227 -8.93 4.89 14.66
N GLN A 228 -9.85 4.68 15.61
CA GLN A 228 -9.77 5.32 16.93
C GLN A 228 -8.53 4.79 17.68
N GLY A 229 -7.64 5.67 18.14
CA GLY A 229 -6.40 5.30 18.85
C GLY A 229 -5.10 5.38 18.04
N GLU A 230 -5.15 5.87 16.80
CA GLU A 230 -3.95 6.12 16.01
C GLU A 230 -3.13 7.29 16.53
N THR A 231 -1.83 7.06 16.66
CA THR A 231 -0.90 8.11 17.07
C THR A 231 0.10 8.34 15.96
N MET A 232 -0.10 9.41 15.19
CA MET A 232 0.95 9.99 14.37
C MET A 232 1.95 10.69 15.29
N ILE A 233 3.14 10.11 15.43
CA ILE A 233 4.22 10.65 16.27
C ILE A 233 5.20 11.38 15.36
N ILE A 234 5.30 12.70 15.52
CA ILE A 234 6.40 13.46 14.92
C ILE A 234 7.53 13.53 15.95
N THR A 235 8.70 13.02 15.57
CA THR A 235 9.92 13.22 16.34
C THR A 235 10.61 14.48 15.85
N VAL A 236 10.77 15.44 16.76
CA VAL A 236 11.41 16.73 16.50
C VAL A 236 12.87 16.53 16.05
N PRO A 237 13.38 17.31 15.07
CA PRO A 237 14.76 17.19 14.61
C PRO A 237 15.78 17.40 15.73
N SER A 238 16.84 16.61 15.76
CA SER A 238 17.95 16.90 16.68
C SER A 238 18.71 18.15 16.22
N GLU A 239 19.11 19.01 17.17
CA GLU A 239 19.84 20.25 16.87
C GLU A 239 21.13 20.01 16.07
N LYS A 240 21.77 18.85 16.25
CA LYS A 240 23.04 18.49 15.58
C LYS A 240 22.88 18.03 14.13
N SER A 241 21.74 17.43 13.78
CA SER A 241 21.54 16.87 12.43
C SER A 241 20.66 17.76 11.55
N GLY A 242 19.76 18.54 12.14
CA GLY A 242 18.71 19.23 11.40
C GLY A 242 17.68 18.28 10.77
N ILE A 243 17.70 17.00 11.15
CA ILE A 243 16.85 15.93 10.60
C ILE A 243 15.88 15.46 11.68
N GLY A 244 14.59 15.59 11.39
CA GLY A 244 13.49 15.01 12.17
C GLY A 244 12.93 13.76 11.50
N PHE A 245 12.03 13.08 12.19
CA PHE A 245 11.34 11.92 11.63
C PHE A 245 9.84 12.03 11.84
N ILE A 246 9.08 11.78 10.77
CA ILE A 246 7.66 11.49 10.88
C ILE A 246 7.54 9.98 11.07
N THR A 247 6.92 9.59 12.18
CA THR A 247 6.68 8.20 12.52
C THR A 247 5.18 7.96 12.59
N LEU A 248 4.69 7.04 11.76
CA LEU A 248 3.32 6.59 11.78
C LEU A 248 3.28 5.21 12.42
N SER A 249 2.57 5.12 13.55
CA SER A 249 2.41 3.88 14.31
C SER A 249 0.92 3.63 14.56
N VAL A 250 0.52 2.37 14.41
CA VAL A 250 -0.84 1.92 14.71
C VAL A 250 -0.73 0.91 15.85
N GLY A 251 -1.26 1.27 17.03
CA GLY A 251 -0.97 0.55 18.27
C GLY A 251 0.54 0.50 18.56
N ASN A 252 1.08 -0.70 18.76
CA ASN A 252 2.51 -0.91 19.04
C ASN A 252 3.35 -1.17 17.78
N ARG A 253 2.77 -1.09 16.59
CA ARG A 253 3.48 -1.37 15.34
C ARG A 253 3.87 -0.09 14.62
N LEU A 254 5.17 0.06 14.40
CA LEU A 254 5.71 1.05 13.47
C LEU A 254 5.30 0.65 12.04
N VAL A 255 4.48 1.48 11.40
CA VAL A 255 4.07 1.28 10.01
C VAL A 255 4.98 2.05 9.07
N TYR A 256 5.33 3.28 9.42
CA TYR A 256 6.17 4.11 8.56
C TYR A 256 7.10 5.03 9.35
N ARG A 257 8.27 5.30 8.78
CA ARG A 257 9.23 6.29 9.28
C ARG A 257 9.90 7.01 8.12
N CYS A 258 9.64 8.31 7.94
CA CYS A 258 10.33 9.13 6.96
C CYS A 258 11.15 10.25 7.61
N PRO A 259 12.36 10.52 7.11
CA PRO A 259 13.17 11.63 7.58
C PRO A 259 12.74 12.94 6.90
N TYR A 260 12.60 14.03 7.66
CA TYR A 260 12.33 15.37 7.12
C TYR A 260 13.40 16.37 7.57
N HIS A 261 13.61 17.41 6.76
CA HIS A 261 14.54 18.49 7.08
C HIS A 261 13.86 19.54 7.96
N ARG A 262 14.58 20.12 8.93
CA ARG A 262 14.05 21.10 9.89
C ARG A 262 13.32 22.29 9.24
N SER A 263 13.69 22.70 8.03
CA SER A 263 12.98 23.78 7.30
C SER A 263 11.50 23.47 7.03
N TYR A 264 11.10 22.19 7.07
CA TYR A 264 9.71 21.74 6.88
C TYR A 264 8.99 21.50 8.20
N GLN A 265 9.61 21.79 9.36
CA GLN A 265 9.05 21.46 10.67
C GLN A 265 7.65 22.06 10.89
N GLU A 266 7.42 23.30 10.49
CA GLU A 266 6.12 23.95 10.63
C GLU A 266 5.04 23.27 9.77
N THR A 267 5.36 22.92 8.53
CA THR A 267 4.43 22.23 7.63
C THR A 267 4.11 20.81 8.10
N VAL A 268 5.15 20.11 8.58
CA VAL A 268 5.05 18.77 9.16
C VAL A 268 4.16 18.79 10.41
N GLU A 269 4.34 19.80 11.27
CA GLU A 269 3.52 19.99 12.46
C GLU A 269 2.08 20.36 12.13
N ALA A 270 1.86 21.25 11.16
CA ALA A 270 0.52 21.59 10.67
C ALA A 270 -0.23 20.37 10.13
N PHE A 271 0.46 19.49 9.39
CA PHE A 271 -0.12 18.24 8.90
C PHE A 271 -0.45 17.26 10.05
N ARG A 272 0.39 17.13 11.09
CA ARG A 272 0.05 16.33 12.27
C ARG A 272 -1.16 16.88 13.02
N VAL A 273 -1.24 18.20 13.16
CA VAL A 273 -2.41 18.84 13.75
C VAL A 273 -3.65 18.54 12.92
N SER A 274 -3.58 18.55 11.59
CA SER A 274 -4.73 18.18 10.74
C SER A 274 -5.11 16.70 10.85
N CYS A 275 -4.14 15.80 11.10
CA CYS A 275 -4.39 14.37 11.36
C CYS A 275 -5.08 14.10 12.71
N THR A 276 -4.76 14.90 13.73
CA THR A 276 -5.26 14.75 15.11
C THR A 276 -6.50 15.61 15.42
N GLY A 277 -6.68 16.72 14.70
CA GLY A 277 -7.74 17.69 14.91
C GLY A 277 -9.03 17.33 14.21
N SER A 278 -9.93 16.63 14.92
CA SER A 278 -11.41 16.72 14.87
C SER A 278 -12.05 15.74 15.89
N GLU A 279 -11.59 15.76 17.15
CA GLU A 279 -12.20 14.95 18.24
C GLU A 279 -12.58 15.79 19.47
N ASN A 280 -12.73 17.12 19.32
CA ASN A 280 -13.46 17.96 20.26
C ASN A 280 -14.77 18.44 19.65
N MET A 281 -15.60 17.52 19.14
CA MET A 281 -17.04 17.78 19.11
C MET A 281 -17.64 17.16 20.35
N VAL A 282 -17.79 18.03 21.36
CA VAL A 282 -18.72 17.87 22.46
C VAL A 282 -20.01 17.19 21.98
N ARG A 283 -20.30 16.02 22.52
CA ARG A 283 -21.66 15.60 22.89
C ARG A 283 -21.59 14.82 24.18
#